data_AF-A0AAD3H5A0-F1
#
_entry.id   AF-A0AAD3H5A0-F1
#
_cell.length_a   1.000
_cell.length_b   1.000
_cell.length_c   1.000
_cell.angle_alpha   90.00
_cell.angle_beta   90.00
_cell.angle_gamma   90.00
#
_symmetry.space_group_name_H-M   'P 1'
#
loop_
_entity.id
_entity.type
_entity.pdbx_description
1 polymer ?
#
loop_
_entity_poly.entity_id
_entity_poly.type
_entity_poly.pdbx_seq_one_letter_code
_entity_poly.pdbx_strand_id
1 'polypeptide(L)'
;MDTSCIVHRNILYSKPIDGIEGKSSTSNVKGTSGKNKNAQEAFALISKRCNQNIHDGEWKKTKRYIYHATSPTSTKNILTLEQIDSVLHFLGDLFNEKDLVYKASGSDVTMAYILQSIPRILRKDPENFLRPTVDFLKGLYGPMFYEFVGRRPEILLTSGVGYNAKVDTLRTDSNTNGVKKGSVAKLLSSEKIGLTNAQIEKMKKSHPVVFQQSLDKVTENVHYLTELCAPSKIKLVGRIIQSNPNVLNLALSNLENKISFLRVECGFDSDDRLMLLLKKYPGILCLSLVDNLRPSKEIISTLMQSDDGKSIATRENLVKCLTLHPQILALSPKNISKKAAYFNELGSIAGQKSKAKSSPSLTTKILFTCPSVFSLSFSNIQEKVDFLTKVWKSKIQSEEETKIVAKRLYEYPTILTLSLDGNISPTVAFFDRAGYISLEVDDKSTDSEHLSYLPPRYVATSLYNRLLPRWHFYTKQESEIENSKKPPLHLLAGSSDEIFCAKMNYSLNDYMSFKEEAIPRLKFSSQFDTWIKTGRPIDIG
;
A
#
# COMPACT_ATOMS: atom_id res chain seq x y z
N MET A 1 14.78 -40.62 -0.12
CA MET A 1 13.34 -40.73 0.16
C MET A 1 12.67 -39.58 -0.57
N ASP A 2 12.27 -39.86 -1.80
CA ASP A 2 11.58 -38.93 -2.69
C ASP A 2 10.14 -38.70 -2.24
N THR A 3 9.68 -37.46 -2.29
CA THR A 3 8.29 -37.14 -2.65
C THR A 3 8.24 -35.73 -3.23
N SER A 4 8.34 -35.67 -4.55
CA SER A 4 7.92 -34.56 -5.39
C SER A 4 6.39 -34.44 -5.36
N CYS A 5 5.86 -33.24 -5.09
CA CYS A 5 4.44 -32.96 -5.29
C CYS A 5 4.27 -31.88 -6.37
N ILE A 6 3.97 -32.36 -7.57
CA ILE A 6 3.51 -31.62 -8.75
C ILE A 6 2.04 -31.28 -8.53
N VAL A 7 1.67 -30.00 -8.57
CA VAL A 7 0.25 -29.58 -8.64
C VAL A 7 -0.07 -29.18 -10.07
N HIS A 8 -0.80 -30.06 -10.75
CA HIS A 8 -1.39 -29.84 -12.06
C HIS A 8 -2.53 -28.80 -12.02
N ARG A 9 -2.50 -27.87 -12.97
CA ARG A 9 -3.62 -27.02 -13.39
C ARG A 9 -4.62 -27.88 -14.17
N ASN A 10 -5.86 -27.97 -13.71
CA ASN A 10 -6.97 -28.44 -14.53
C ASN A 10 -7.72 -27.25 -15.12
N ILE A 11 -7.54 -27.07 -16.43
CA ILE A 11 -8.39 -26.30 -17.33
C ILE A 11 -9.36 -27.32 -17.94
N LEU A 12 -10.67 -27.16 -17.72
CA LEU A 12 -11.70 -27.94 -18.42
C LEU A 12 -12.37 -27.06 -19.48
N TYR A 13 -12.13 -27.41 -20.74
CA TYR A 13 -12.90 -26.98 -21.90
C TYR A 13 -13.95 -28.03 -22.27
N SER A 14 -15.18 -27.54 -22.51
CA SER A 14 -16.20 -27.96 -23.47
C SER A 14 -16.51 -29.45 -23.73
N LYS A 15 -17.81 -29.79 -23.63
CA LYS A 15 -18.48 -30.73 -24.55
C LYS A 15 -19.52 -29.98 -25.42
N PRO A 16 -19.69 -30.35 -26.70
CA PRO A 16 -20.69 -29.79 -27.59
C PRO A 16 -22.05 -30.48 -27.40
N ILE A 17 -23.14 -29.76 -27.66
CA ILE A 17 -24.48 -30.34 -27.82
C ILE A 17 -24.89 -30.12 -29.27
N ASP A 18 -25.11 -31.24 -29.96
CA ASP A 18 -25.68 -31.33 -31.29
C ASP A 18 -27.20 -31.07 -31.29
N GLY A 19 -27.67 -30.58 -32.44
CA GLY A 19 -29.03 -30.83 -32.93
C GLY A 19 -30.06 -29.75 -32.63
N ILE A 20 -30.37 -28.92 -33.63
CA ILE A 20 -31.75 -28.58 -34.03
C ILE A 20 -31.71 -28.24 -35.52
N GLU A 21 -32.52 -28.99 -36.27
CA GLU A 21 -32.75 -28.91 -37.70
C GLU A 21 -33.38 -27.59 -38.15
N GLY A 22 -33.07 -27.22 -39.38
CA GLY A 22 -33.50 -25.99 -40.02
C GLY A 22 -34.98 -25.94 -40.38
N LYS A 23 -35.52 -24.72 -40.32
CA LYS A 23 -36.62 -24.29 -41.18
C LYS A 23 -36.21 -23.01 -41.89
N SER A 24 -35.94 -23.13 -43.19
CA SER A 24 -35.71 -22.00 -44.09
C SER A 24 -36.99 -21.20 -44.22
N SER A 25 -36.97 -19.95 -43.76
CA SER A 25 -37.98 -18.95 -44.09
C SER A 25 -37.27 -17.83 -44.85
N THR A 26 -37.41 -17.88 -46.17
CA THR A 26 -37.02 -16.82 -47.10
C THR A 26 -37.94 -15.62 -46.90
N SER A 27 -37.47 -14.63 -46.16
CA SER A 27 -38.09 -13.30 -46.13
C SER A 27 -37.24 -12.32 -46.96
N ASN A 28 -37.91 -11.70 -47.93
CA ASN A 28 -37.37 -10.67 -48.81
C ASN A 28 -36.90 -9.45 -48.01
N VAL A 29 -35.58 -9.22 -47.93
CA VAL A 29 -34.98 -7.98 -47.41
C VAL A 29 -34.41 -7.17 -48.58
N LYS A 30 -35.27 -6.40 -49.26
CA LYS A 30 -34.84 -5.27 -50.09
C LYS A 30 -34.83 -4.02 -49.21
N GLY A 31 -33.67 -3.69 -48.63
CA GLY A 31 -33.53 -2.45 -47.84
C GLY A 31 -32.21 -2.21 -47.08
N THR A 32 -31.23 -3.12 -47.10
CA THR A 32 -30.01 -3.02 -46.28
C THR A 32 -28.74 -2.62 -47.03
N SER A 33 -28.77 -2.47 -48.37
CA SER A 33 -27.58 -2.25 -49.20
C SER A 33 -26.78 -0.98 -48.81
N GLY A 34 -27.45 0.11 -48.43
CA GLY A 34 -26.77 1.37 -48.08
C GLY A 34 -26.06 1.38 -46.71
N LYS A 35 -26.55 0.62 -45.72
CA LYS A 35 -26.02 0.66 -44.34
C LYS A 35 -24.64 0.02 -44.21
N ASN A 36 -24.27 -0.84 -45.15
CA ASN A 36 -22.99 -1.53 -45.14
C ASN A 36 -21.89 -0.72 -45.85
N LYS A 37 -22.24 0.21 -46.74
CA LYS A 37 -21.29 0.92 -47.59
C LYS A 37 -20.28 1.76 -46.79
N ASN A 38 -20.76 2.60 -45.87
CA ASN A 38 -19.85 3.46 -45.06
C ASN A 38 -18.93 2.64 -44.14
N ALA A 39 -19.43 1.53 -43.58
CA ALA A 39 -18.62 0.65 -42.74
C ALA A 39 -17.55 -0.10 -43.56
N GLN A 40 -17.91 -0.52 -44.79
CA GLN A 40 -16.99 -1.15 -45.74
C GLN A 40 -15.92 -0.17 -46.21
N GLU A 41 -16.28 1.06 -46.56
CA GLU A 41 -15.33 2.11 -46.97
C GLU A 41 -14.38 2.49 -45.82
N ALA A 42 -14.92 2.66 -44.61
CA ALA A 42 -14.13 2.92 -43.41
C ALA A 42 -13.12 1.79 -43.15
N PHE A 43 -13.57 0.54 -43.30
CA PHE A 43 -12.69 -0.61 -43.10
C PHE A 43 -11.64 -0.73 -44.20
N ALA A 44 -12.01 -0.50 -45.47
CA ALA A 44 -11.08 -0.50 -46.60
C ALA A 44 -9.97 0.56 -46.42
N LEU A 45 -10.32 1.74 -45.92
CA LEU A 45 -9.36 2.80 -45.59
C LEU A 45 -8.36 2.34 -44.52
N ILE A 46 -8.84 1.70 -43.44
CA ILE A 46 -7.99 1.15 -42.38
C ILE A 46 -7.07 0.05 -42.92
N SER A 47 -7.59 -0.89 -43.71
CA SER A 47 -6.80 -1.94 -44.35
C SER A 47 -5.67 -1.37 -45.19
N LYS A 48 -6.00 -0.37 -46.02
CA LYS A 48 -5.03 0.31 -46.90
C LYS A 48 -3.93 0.98 -46.09
N ARG A 49 -4.26 1.69 -45.01
CA ARG A 49 -3.30 2.43 -44.17
C ARG A 49 -2.42 1.52 -43.31
N CYS A 50 -2.95 0.39 -42.84
CA CYS A 50 -2.19 -0.55 -42.00
C CYS A 50 -1.23 -1.45 -42.81
N ASN A 51 -1.26 -1.43 -44.15
CA ASN A 51 -0.48 -2.30 -45.03
C ASN A 51 -0.54 -3.79 -44.65
N GLN A 52 -1.70 -4.24 -44.16
CA GLN A 52 -1.91 -5.62 -43.72
C GLN A 52 -2.87 -6.32 -44.66
N ASN A 53 -2.51 -7.54 -45.08
CA ASN A 53 -3.48 -8.51 -45.58
C ASN A 53 -4.36 -8.90 -44.41
N ILE A 54 -5.50 -8.22 -44.29
CA ILE A 54 -6.42 -8.44 -43.17
C ILE A 54 -7.04 -9.82 -43.29
N HIS A 55 -6.61 -10.75 -42.44
CA HIS A 55 -7.39 -11.95 -42.19
C HIS A 55 -8.66 -11.58 -41.42
N ASP A 56 -9.81 -12.00 -41.94
CA ASP A 56 -11.14 -11.59 -41.50
C ASP A 56 -11.40 -11.83 -40.00
N GLY A 57 -10.70 -12.79 -39.40
CA GLY A 57 -10.80 -13.15 -37.99
C GLY A 57 -10.11 -12.20 -37.01
N GLU A 58 -9.02 -11.53 -37.42
CA GLU A 58 -8.17 -10.75 -36.51
C GLU A 58 -8.76 -9.36 -36.21
N TRP A 59 -9.64 -8.86 -37.07
CA TRP A 59 -10.21 -7.51 -36.96
C TRP A 59 -11.64 -7.46 -36.39
N LYS A 60 -12.13 -8.55 -35.78
CA LYS A 60 -13.51 -8.67 -35.30
C LYS A 60 -13.94 -7.53 -34.39
N LYS A 61 -13.08 -7.09 -33.46
CA LYS A 61 -13.41 -6.02 -32.50
C LYS A 61 -13.55 -4.67 -33.19
N THR A 62 -12.61 -4.33 -34.06
CA THR A 62 -12.61 -3.08 -34.84
C THR A 62 -13.74 -3.04 -35.85
N LYS A 63 -13.98 -4.12 -36.61
CA LYS A 63 -15.10 -4.23 -37.55
C LYS A 63 -16.44 -4.03 -36.85
N ARG A 64 -16.67 -4.73 -35.74
CA ARG A 64 -17.91 -4.59 -34.95
C ARG A 64 -18.08 -3.14 -34.47
N TYR A 65 -17.00 -2.52 -34.01
CA TYR A 65 -17.04 -1.13 -33.57
C TYR A 65 -17.41 -0.17 -34.71
N ILE A 66 -16.76 -0.27 -35.87
CA ILE A 66 -17.04 0.59 -37.04
C ILE A 66 -18.48 0.41 -37.50
N TYR A 67 -18.94 -0.84 -37.64
CA TYR A 67 -20.30 -1.13 -38.07
C TYR A 67 -21.36 -0.45 -37.19
N HIS A 68 -21.14 -0.42 -35.87
CA HIS A 68 -22.02 0.31 -34.96
C HIS A 68 -21.80 1.83 -34.99
N ALA A 69 -20.56 2.29 -35.14
CA ALA A 69 -20.20 3.71 -35.06
C ALA A 69 -20.56 4.51 -36.32
N THR A 70 -20.61 3.87 -37.48
CA THR A 70 -21.01 4.49 -38.76
C THR A 70 -22.50 4.31 -39.06
N SER A 71 -23.24 3.54 -38.25
CA SER A 71 -24.67 3.33 -38.47
C SER A 71 -25.44 4.63 -38.28
N PRO A 72 -26.32 5.02 -39.23
CA PRO A 72 -27.14 6.23 -39.12
C PRO A 72 -28.16 6.16 -37.96
N THR A 73 -28.42 4.97 -37.42
CA THR A 73 -29.28 4.80 -36.23
C THR A 73 -28.56 5.12 -34.92
N SER A 74 -27.27 5.44 -34.96
CA SER A 74 -26.49 5.81 -33.77
C SER A 74 -26.87 7.23 -33.36
N THR A 75 -27.56 7.37 -32.22
CA THR A 75 -28.06 8.66 -31.70
C THR A 75 -26.95 9.60 -31.19
N LYS A 76 -25.68 9.19 -31.23
CA LYS A 76 -24.54 9.99 -30.75
C LYS A 76 -23.39 9.94 -31.76
N ASN A 77 -23.05 11.10 -32.33
CA ASN A 77 -21.90 11.41 -33.19
C ASN A 77 -21.47 10.26 -34.12
N ILE A 78 -22.05 10.23 -35.31
CA ILE A 78 -21.70 9.29 -36.38
C ILE A 78 -20.22 9.45 -36.72
N LEU A 79 -19.49 8.32 -36.76
CA LEU A 79 -18.09 8.30 -37.15
C LEU A 79 -17.96 8.52 -38.66
N THR A 80 -17.31 9.60 -39.09
CA THR A 80 -17.12 9.94 -40.51
C THR A 80 -15.80 9.35 -41.06
N LEU A 81 -15.71 9.18 -42.38
CA LEU A 81 -14.48 8.70 -43.04
C LEU A 81 -13.32 9.68 -42.85
N GLU A 82 -13.60 10.99 -42.87
CA GLU A 82 -12.62 12.05 -42.63
C GLU A 82 -12.03 11.97 -41.22
N GLN A 83 -12.89 11.75 -40.20
CA GLN A 83 -12.43 11.54 -38.83
C GLN A 83 -11.55 10.29 -38.72
N ILE A 84 -11.91 9.21 -39.39
CA ILE A 84 -11.11 7.98 -39.43
C ILE A 84 -9.75 8.25 -40.08
N ASP A 85 -9.71 8.88 -41.27
CA ASP A 85 -8.45 9.16 -41.98
C ASP A 85 -7.55 10.08 -41.15
N SER A 86 -8.12 11.11 -40.50
CA SER A 86 -7.39 12.03 -39.62
C SER A 86 -6.74 11.30 -38.43
N VAL A 87 -7.46 10.38 -37.77
CA VAL A 87 -6.89 9.56 -36.68
C VAL A 87 -5.82 8.59 -37.20
N LEU A 88 -6.04 7.97 -38.36
CA LEU A 88 -5.06 7.07 -38.98
C LEU A 88 -3.79 7.81 -39.38
N HIS A 89 -3.92 9.02 -39.92
CA HIS A 89 -2.77 9.88 -40.23
C HIS A 89 -1.97 10.21 -38.97
N PHE A 90 -2.65 10.65 -37.90
CA PHE A 90 -2.01 10.94 -36.62
C PHE A 90 -1.28 9.72 -36.03
N LEU A 91 -1.91 8.54 -36.02
CA LEU A 91 -1.28 7.31 -35.53
C LEU A 91 -0.12 6.87 -36.43
N GLY A 92 -0.26 7.04 -37.75
CA GLY A 92 0.80 6.79 -38.72
C GLY A 92 2.03 7.66 -38.46
N ASP A 93 1.83 8.97 -38.23
CA ASP A 93 2.92 9.90 -37.90
C ASP A 93 3.57 9.56 -36.55
N LEU A 94 2.74 9.21 -35.56
CA LEU A 94 3.22 8.94 -34.20
C LEU A 94 4.07 7.66 -34.10
N PHE A 95 3.72 6.63 -34.88
CA PHE A 95 4.35 5.31 -34.84
C PHE A 95 5.10 4.95 -36.14
N ASN A 96 5.50 5.95 -36.93
CA ASN A 96 6.14 5.70 -38.23
C ASN A 96 7.51 5.02 -38.08
N GLU A 97 7.85 4.14 -39.04
CA GLU A 97 8.94 3.15 -38.96
C GLU A 97 10.37 3.72 -38.79
N LYS A 98 10.57 5.02 -38.98
CA LYS A 98 11.91 5.62 -39.06
C LYS A 98 12.53 6.01 -37.71
N ASP A 99 11.75 6.08 -36.63
CA ASP A 99 12.24 6.51 -35.31
C ASP A 99 12.19 5.41 -34.21
N LEU A 100 11.80 4.17 -34.55
CA LEU A 100 11.73 3.08 -33.58
C LEU A 100 13.00 2.22 -33.60
N VAL A 101 14.06 2.75 -32.96
CA VAL A 101 15.22 1.98 -32.43
C VAL A 101 14.79 0.92 -31.40
N TYR A 102 13.50 0.87 -31.05
CA TYR A 102 12.92 0.01 -30.01
C TYR A 102 12.34 -1.34 -30.51
N LYS A 103 12.72 -1.83 -31.70
CA LYS A 103 12.43 -3.22 -32.12
C LYS A 103 13.07 -4.30 -31.20
N ALA A 104 13.92 -3.90 -30.25
CA ALA A 104 14.68 -4.81 -29.39
C ALA A 104 13.85 -5.58 -28.32
N SER A 105 12.60 -5.19 -28.02
CA SER A 105 11.81 -5.84 -26.95
C SER A 105 10.70 -6.78 -27.43
N GLY A 106 10.64 -7.12 -28.73
CA GLY A 106 9.73 -8.13 -29.26
C GLY A 106 8.24 -7.78 -29.26
N SER A 107 7.87 -6.52 -28.99
CA SER A 107 6.49 -6.03 -29.10
C SER A 107 6.42 -4.93 -30.15
N ASP A 108 6.13 -5.28 -31.41
CA ASP A 108 5.90 -4.30 -32.46
C ASP A 108 4.57 -3.57 -32.20
N VAL A 109 4.66 -2.37 -31.62
CA VAL A 109 3.51 -1.49 -31.41
C VAL A 109 3.13 -0.89 -32.75
N THR A 110 2.27 -1.59 -33.48
CA THR A 110 1.77 -1.11 -34.77
C THR A 110 0.47 -0.32 -34.59
N MET A 111 0.18 0.58 -35.53
CA MET A 111 -1.14 1.21 -35.64
C MET A 111 -2.26 0.15 -35.64
N ALA A 112 -2.03 -0.99 -36.30
CA ALA A 112 -2.95 -2.13 -36.29
C ALA A 112 -3.21 -2.68 -34.88
N TYR A 113 -2.16 -2.89 -34.08
CA TYR A 113 -2.28 -3.34 -32.69
C TYR A 113 -3.11 -2.38 -31.83
N ILE A 114 -2.87 -1.08 -31.97
CA ILE A 114 -3.62 -0.04 -31.24
C ILE A 114 -5.10 -0.08 -31.65
N LEU A 115 -5.39 -0.12 -32.95
CA LEU A 115 -6.78 -0.15 -33.44
C LEU A 115 -7.53 -1.40 -32.99
N GLN A 116 -6.87 -2.57 -32.96
CA GLN A 116 -7.48 -3.79 -32.41
C GLN A 116 -7.74 -3.69 -30.92
N SER A 117 -6.78 -3.16 -30.17
CA SER A 117 -6.87 -3.09 -28.72
C SER A 117 -7.92 -2.08 -28.29
N ILE A 118 -7.98 -0.92 -28.95
CA ILE A 118 -8.83 0.21 -28.58
C ILE A 118 -9.51 0.91 -29.78
N PRO A 119 -10.46 0.26 -30.50
CA PRO A 119 -11.13 0.85 -31.67
C PRO A 119 -11.78 2.22 -31.41
N ARG A 120 -12.14 2.49 -30.15
CA ARG A 120 -12.72 3.77 -29.70
C ARG A 120 -11.81 4.97 -29.92
N ILE A 121 -10.51 4.77 -30.17
CA ILE A 121 -9.57 5.83 -30.51
C ILE A 121 -9.98 6.56 -31.80
N LEU A 122 -10.69 5.90 -32.72
CA LEU A 122 -11.19 6.49 -33.96
C LEU A 122 -12.17 7.65 -33.74
N ARG A 123 -12.79 7.77 -32.56
CA ARG A 123 -13.67 8.89 -32.21
C ARG A 123 -12.95 10.08 -31.60
N LYS A 124 -11.63 9.99 -31.40
CA LYS A 124 -10.87 11.03 -30.73
C LYS A 124 -10.34 12.02 -31.77
N ASP A 125 -10.57 13.29 -31.50
CA ASP A 125 -10.01 14.37 -32.31
C ASP A 125 -8.47 14.38 -32.18
N PRO A 126 -7.72 14.30 -33.30
CA PRO A 126 -6.26 14.23 -33.22
C PRO A 126 -5.62 15.45 -32.58
N GLU A 127 -6.11 16.66 -32.87
CA GLU A 127 -5.48 17.90 -32.43
C GLU A 127 -5.89 18.31 -31.02
N ASN A 128 -7.16 18.10 -30.66
CA ASN A 128 -7.72 18.54 -29.39
C ASN A 128 -7.68 17.46 -28.30
N PHE A 129 -7.50 16.18 -28.68
CA PHE A 129 -7.46 15.08 -27.72
C PHE A 129 -6.17 14.28 -27.82
N LEU A 130 -5.85 13.70 -28.97
CA LEU A 130 -4.76 12.72 -29.04
C LEU A 130 -3.38 13.36 -28.92
N ARG A 131 -3.10 14.46 -29.62
CA ARG A 131 -1.81 15.16 -29.56
C ARG A 131 -1.48 15.66 -28.14
N PRO A 132 -2.37 16.37 -27.43
CA PRO A 132 -2.12 16.75 -26.03
C PRO A 132 -1.91 15.55 -25.10
N THR A 133 -2.65 14.47 -25.32
CA THR A 133 -2.52 13.22 -24.55
C THR A 133 -1.13 12.62 -24.77
N VAL A 134 -0.70 12.50 -26.03
CA VAL A 134 0.59 11.94 -26.40
C VAL A 134 1.74 12.79 -25.90
N ASP A 135 1.67 14.11 -26.05
CA ASP A 135 2.72 15.03 -25.55
C ASP A 135 2.87 14.93 -24.03
N PHE A 136 1.74 14.86 -23.30
CA PHE A 136 1.76 14.62 -21.85
C PHE A 136 2.42 13.28 -21.51
N LEU A 137 2.01 12.21 -22.18
CA LEU A 137 2.52 10.87 -21.93
C LEU A 137 4.02 10.78 -22.28
N LYS A 138 4.47 11.44 -23.36
CA LYS A 138 5.90 11.58 -23.68
C LYS A 138 6.66 12.34 -22.61
N GLY A 139 6.10 13.43 -22.07
CA GLY A 139 6.70 14.16 -20.95
C GLY A 139 6.75 13.33 -19.65
N LEU A 140 5.78 12.44 -19.44
CA LEU A 140 5.70 11.59 -18.24
C LEU A 140 6.64 10.37 -18.31
N TYR A 141 6.67 9.68 -19.45
CA TYR A 141 7.38 8.42 -19.62
C TYR A 141 8.73 8.56 -20.35
N GLY A 142 9.01 9.72 -20.96
CA GLY A 142 10.24 9.95 -21.71
C GLY A 142 10.44 8.90 -22.81
N PRO A 143 11.65 8.32 -22.93
CA PRO A 143 11.94 7.27 -23.91
C PRO A 143 11.06 6.02 -23.79
N MET A 144 10.51 5.74 -22.60
CA MET A 144 9.69 4.54 -22.34
C MET A 144 8.24 4.67 -22.85
N PHE A 145 7.85 5.83 -23.39
CA PHE A 145 6.49 6.09 -23.86
C PHE A 145 5.96 4.99 -24.79
N TYR A 146 6.73 4.64 -25.82
CA TYR A 146 6.33 3.65 -26.83
C TYR A 146 6.15 2.25 -26.23
N GLU A 147 7.06 1.82 -25.34
CA GLU A 147 6.95 0.55 -24.62
C GLU A 147 5.69 0.48 -23.75
N PHE A 148 5.37 1.60 -23.06
CA PHE A 148 4.16 1.69 -22.24
C PHE A 148 2.88 1.61 -23.07
N VAL A 149 2.80 2.34 -24.19
CA VAL A 149 1.66 2.25 -25.11
C VAL A 149 1.53 0.84 -25.69
N GLY A 150 2.65 0.17 -26.00
CA GLY A 150 2.67 -1.20 -26.47
C GLY A 150 2.09 -2.22 -25.50
N ARG A 151 2.32 -2.02 -24.20
CA ARG A 151 1.76 -2.88 -23.14
C ARG A 151 0.32 -2.52 -22.78
N ARG A 152 -0.05 -1.24 -22.87
CA ARG A 152 -1.34 -0.70 -22.41
C ARG A 152 -1.83 0.42 -23.32
N PRO A 153 -2.33 0.12 -24.53
CA PRO A 153 -2.74 1.14 -25.49
C PRO A 153 -3.91 2.00 -24.99
N GLU A 154 -4.68 1.53 -23.99
CA GLU A 154 -5.76 2.27 -23.32
C GLU A 154 -5.30 3.62 -22.74
N ILE A 155 -4.00 3.79 -22.47
CA ILE A 155 -3.47 5.08 -22.02
C ILE A 155 -3.67 6.18 -23.07
N LEU A 156 -3.76 5.87 -24.36
CA LEU A 156 -4.08 6.85 -25.41
C LEU A 156 -5.54 7.33 -25.35
N LEU A 157 -6.41 6.62 -24.63
CA LEU A 157 -7.79 7.03 -24.39
C LEU A 157 -7.99 7.72 -23.05
N THR A 158 -6.92 7.91 -22.26
CA THR A 158 -7.03 8.64 -21.00
C THR A 158 -7.48 10.06 -21.32
N SER A 159 -8.74 10.37 -21.01
CA SER A 159 -9.27 11.72 -21.16
C SER A 159 -8.53 12.64 -20.21
N GLY A 160 -8.34 13.90 -20.61
CA GLY A 160 -7.86 14.97 -19.73
C GLY A 160 -6.39 14.90 -19.33
N VAL A 161 -5.57 14.07 -20.00
CA VAL A 161 -4.12 14.23 -20.01
C VAL A 161 -3.74 15.04 -21.23
N GLY A 162 -2.85 16.01 -21.02
CA GLY A 162 -2.79 17.18 -21.89
C GLY A 162 -3.78 18.22 -21.36
N TYR A 163 -3.24 19.22 -20.68
CA TYR A 163 -4.00 20.30 -20.10
C TYR A 163 -5.04 20.83 -21.09
N ASN A 164 -6.23 21.07 -20.58
CA ASN A 164 -7.20 22.01 -21.12
C ASN A 164 -6.62 23.45 -21.07
N ALA A 165 -5.35 23.67 -21.40
CA ALA A 165 -4.70 24.97 -21.42
C ALA A 165 -5.43 25.91 -22.39
N LYS A 166 -5.99 25.37 -23.48
CA LYS A 166 -6.89 26.10 -24.38
C LYS A 166 -8.30 26.30 -23.81
N VAL A 167 -8.82 25.42 -22.95
CA VAL A 167 -10.14 25.65 -22.33
C VAL A 167 -10.06 26.65 -21.16
N ASP A 168 -8.96 26.70 -20.42
CA ASP A 168 -8.74 27.75 -19.40
C ASP A 168 -8.41 29.13 -20.00
N THR A 169 -7.92 29.19 -21.26
CA THR A 169 -7.63 30.47 -21.94
C THR A 169 -8.69 30.92 -22.96
N LEU A 170 -9.43 30.02 -23.61
CA LEU A 170 -10.43 30.37 -24.64
C LEU A 170 -11.86 30.40 -24.12
N ARG A 171 -12.10 29.99 -22.86
CA ARG A 171 -13.41 30.13 -22.21
C ARG A 171 -13.56 31.46 -21.46
N THR A 172 -12.86 32.49 -21.92
CA THR A 172 -13.32 33.87 -21.82
C THR A 172 -14.49 34.03 -22.79
N ASP A 173 -15.64 33.45 -22.45
CA ASP A 173 -16.89 33.70 -23.16
C ASP A 173 -17.12 35.21 -23.11
N SER A 174 -16.92 35.89 -24.24
CA SER A 174 -17.06 37.33 -24.42
C SER A 174 -18.51 37.84 -24.27
N ASN A 175 -19.40 37.06 -23.66
CA ASN A 175 -20.82 37.36 -23.58
C ASN A 175 -21.51 36.92 -22.28
N THR A 176 -20.77 36.58 -21.23
CA THR A 176 -21.33 36.44 -19.88
C THR A 176 -20.58 37.37 -18.92
N ASN A 177 -21.32 38.11 -18.09
CA ASN A 177 -20.81 39.10 -17.14
C ASN A 177 -19.62 38.58 -16.30
N GLY A 178 -18.39 38.76 -16.78
CA GLY A 178 -17.15 39.06 -16.05
C GLY A 178 -16.61 38.09 -14.99
N VAL A 179 -17.26 36.98 -14.63
CA VAL A 179 -16.74 36.09 -13.58
C VAL A 179 -15.72 35.11 -14.17
N LYS A 180 -14.43 35.44 -14.04
CA LYS A 180 -13.31 34.52 -14.35
C LYS A 180 -13.47 33.23 -13.53
N LYS A 181 -13.94 32.14 -14.13
CA LYS A 181 -13.91 30.81 -13.50
C LYS A 181 -12.45 30.46 -13.18
N GLY A 182 -12.17 30.14 -11.92
CA GLY A 182 -10.84 29.72 -11.48
C GLY A 182 -10.46 28.33 -12.01
N SER A 183 -9.20 27.93 -11.85
CA SER A 183 -8.77 26.56 -12.14
C SER A 183 -8.64 25.74 -10.85
N VAL A 184 -8.69 24.41 -10.96
CA VAL A 184 -8.46 23.49 -9.82
C VAL A 184 -7.10 23.74 -9.18
N ALA A 185 -6.06 24.01 -9.97
CA ALA A 185 -4.74 24.37 -9.47
C ALA A 185 -4.79 25.65 -8.60
N LYS A 186 -5.51 26.69 -9.05
CA LYS A 186 -5.67 27.95 -8.30
C LYS A 186 -6.43 27.76 -6.99
N LEU A 187 -7.46 26.92 -6.98
CA LEU A 187 -8.18 26.56 -5.76
C LEU A 187 -7.24 25.89 -4.74
N LEU A 188 -6.46 24.92 -5.19
CA LEU A 188 -5.56 24.14 -4.34
C LEU A 188 -4.35 24.95 -3.86
N SER A 189 -3.91 25.95 -4.63
CA SER A 189 -2.85 26.89 -4.24
C SER A 189 -3.36 28.07 -3.40
N SER A 190 -4.67 28.18 -3.16
CA SER A 190 -5.23 29.27 -2.35
C SER A 190 -4.64 29.27 -0.94
N GLU A 191 -4.60 30.43 -0.28
CA GLU A 191 -4.05 30.56 1.08
C GLU A 191 -4.72 29.62 2.11
N LYS A 192 -5.99 29.29 1.87
CA LYS A 192 -6.77 28.36 2.71
C LYS A 192 -6.16 26.95 2.66
N ILE A 193 -5.93 26.41 1.47
CA ILE A 193 -5.45 25.03 1.27
C ILE A 193 -3.92 24.94 1.35
N GLY A 194 -3.24 25.92 0.76
CA GLY A 194 -1.80 26.13 0.92
C GLY A 194 -0.90 25.12 0.20
N LEU A 195 -1.34 24.50 -0.90
CA LEU A 195 -0.43 23.69 -1.71
C LEU A 195 0.49 24.58 -2.55
N THR A 196 1.78 24.28 -2.50
CA THR A 196 2.80 24.91 -3.34
C THR A 196 2.67 24.45 -4.80
N ASN A 197 3.17 25.27 -5.73
CA ASN A 197 3.21 24.92 -7.15
C ASN A 197 3.97 23.60 -7.40
N ALA A 198 5.07 23.35 -6.68
CA ALA A 198 5.81 22.09 -6.79
C ALA A 198 4.98 20.86 -6.37
N GLN A 199 4.18 20.99 -5.30
CA GLN A 199 3.25 19.93 -4.89
C GLN A 199 2.15 19.71 -5.93
N ILE A 200 1.60 20.79 -6.50
CA ILE A 200 0.60 20.71 -7.55
C ILE A 200 1.16 20.03 -8.80
N GLU A 201 2.37 20.40 -9.25
CA GLU A 201 3.01 19.75 -10.41
C GLU A 201 3.29 18.26 -10.15
N LYS A 202 3.76 17.91 -8.96
CA LYS A 202 3.90 16.49 -8.56
C LYS A 202 2.56 15.77 -8.59
N MET A 203 1.49 16.43 -8.15
CA MET A 203 0.14 15.87 -8.14
C MET A 203 -0.42 15.71 -9.55
N LYS A 204 -0.16 16.63 -10.48
CA LYS A 204 -0.56 16.48 -11.89
C LYS A 204 0.11 15.30 -12.56
N LYS A 205 1.38 15.04 -12.23
CA LYS A 205 2.13 13.87 -12.74
C LYS A 205 1.59 12.56 -12.18
N SER A 206 1.30 12.51 -10.87
CA SER A 206 0.90 11.28 -10.18
C SER A 206 -0.61 10.99 -10.21
N HIS A 207 -1.44 12.03 -10.28
CA HIS A 207 -2.91 11.99 -10.18
C HIS A 207 -3.56 12.98 -11.16
N PRO A 208 -3.29 12.88 -12.48
CA PRO A 208 -3.81 13.84 -13.46
C PRO A 208 -5.34 13.94 -13.44
N VAL A 209 -6.05 12.86 -13.13
CA VAL A 209 -7.52 12.77 -13.09
C VAL A 209 -8.18 13.81 -12.17
N VAL A 210 -7.51 14.25 -11.11
CA VAL A 210 -8.02 15.29 -10.20
C VAL A 210 -8.21 16.62 -10.93
N PHE A 211 -7.30 16.95 -11.83
CA PHE A 211 -7.32 18.20 -12.61
C PHE A 211 -8.24 18.14 -13.83
N GLN A 212 -8.84 16.97 -14.06
CA GLN A 212 -9.83 16.74 -15.11
C GLN A 212 -11.27 16.85 -14.59
N GLN A 213 -11.44 16.87 -13.26
CA GLN A 213 -12.73 17.09 -12.64
C GLN A 213 -13.19 18.52 -12.87
N SER A 214 -14.50 18.75 -12.83
CA SER A 214 -15.03 20.12 -12.83
C SER A 214 -14.57 20.87 -11.58
N LEU A 215 -14.31 22.17 -11.73
CA LEU A 215 -13.97 23.02 -10.59
C LEU A 215 -15.04 22.94 -9.50
N ASP A 216 -16.32 22.93 -9.87
CA ASP A 216 -17.45 22.88 -8.95
C ASP A 216 -17.38 21.64 -8.05
N LYS A 217 -17.18 20.45 -8.65
CA LYS A 217 -17.03 19.19 -7.90
C LYS A 217 -15.84 19.22 -6.94
N VAL A 218 -14.69 19.72 -7.41
CA VAL A 218 -13.50 19.80 -6.54
C VAL A 218 -13.73 20.81 -5.41
N THR A 219 -14.40 21.92 -5.70
CA THR A 219 -14.75 22.96 -4.73
C THR A 219 -15.68 22.43 -3.66
N GLU A 220 -16.73 21.71 -4.03
CA GLU A 220 -17.65 21.04 -3.09
C GLU A 220 -16.91 20.09 -2.15
N ASN A 221 -16.06 19.23 -2.69
CA ASN A 221 -15.28 18.28 -1.88
C ASN A 221 -14.29 19.02 -0.94
N VAL A 222 -13.61 20.07 -1.42
CA VAL A 222 -12.70 20.88 -0.60
C VAL A 222 -13.45 21.63 0.49
N HIS A 223 -14.61 22.20 0.16
CA HIS A 223 -15.47 22.91 1.10
C HIS A 223 -15.92 21.98 2.22
N TYR A 224 -16.48 20.82 1.86
CA TYR A 224 -16.92 19.83 2.84
C TYR A 224 -15.79 19.38 3.77
N LEU A 225 -14.60 19.08 3.25
CA LEU A 225 -13.44 18.72 4.07
C LEU A 225 -12.98 19.87 4.99
N THR A 226 -13.15 21.12 4.54
CA THR A 226 -12.83 22.31 5.32
C THR A 226 -13.81 22.54 6.46
N GLU A 227 -15.11 22.28 6.24
CA GLU A 227 -16.15 22.36 7.28
C GLU A 227 -15.96 21.33 8.39
N LEU A 228 -15.34 20.17 8.09
CA LEU A 228 -14.98 19.17 9.10
C LEU A 228 -13.82 19.60 10.01
N CYS A 229 -13.16 20.72 9.71
CA CYS A 229 -12.01 21.22 10.44
C CYS A 229 -12.34 22.53 11.17
N ALA A 230 -11.83 22.69 12.39
CA ALA A 230 -11.77 24.01 13.01
C ALA A 230 -11.02 25.02 12.09
N PRO A 231 -11.40 26.31 12.06
CA PRO A 231 -10.78 27.31 11.18
C PRO A 231 -9.25 27.41 11.30
N SER A 232 -8.69 27.17 12.49
CA SER A 232 -7.24 27.15 12.73
C SER A 232 -6.50 25.96 12.10
N LYS A 233 -7.23 24.93 11.66
CA LYS A 233 -6.68 23.65 11.16
C LYS A 233 -6.93 23.42 9.67
N ILE A 234 -7.45 24.39 8.92
CA ILE A 234 -7.77 24.24 7.49
C ILE A 234 -6.58 23.75 6.65
N LYS A 235 -5.35 24.16 6.97
CA LYS A 235 -4.12 23.66 6.30
C LYS A 235 -3.93 22.13 6.40
N LEU A 236 -4.61 21.45 7.34
CA LEU A 236 -4.64 20.00 7.41
C LEU A 236 -5.36 19.38 6.20
N VAL A 237 -6.39 20.04 5.67
CA VAL A 237 -7.08 19.62 4.43
C VAL A 237 -6.10 19.56 3.27
N GLY A 238 -5.25 20.58 3.12
CA GLY A 238 -4.17 20.57 2.12
C GLY A 238 -3.26 19.35 2.25
N ARG A 239 -2.85 19.00 3.48
CA ARG A 239 -2.03 17.79 3.72
C ARG A 239 -2.77 16.48 3.42
N ILE A 240 -4.06 16.39 3.73
CA ILE A 240 -4.92 15.25 3.40
C ILE A 240 -4.98 15.07 1.88
N ILE A 241 -5.28 16.14 1.14
CA ILE A 241 -5.34 16.15 -0.33
C ILE A 241 -3.97 15.81 -0.93
N GLN A 242 -2.89 16.42 -0.44
CA GLN A 242 -1.53 16.16 -0.93
C GLN A 242 -1.16 14.68 -0.76
N SER A 243 -1.53 14.08 0.37
CA SER A 243 -1.18 12.69 0.70
C SER A 243 -2.08 11.70 -0.04
N ASN A 244 -3.32 12.07 -0.35
CA ASN A 244 -4.25 11.23 -1.09
C ASN A 244 -5.19 12.05 -2.00
N PRO A 245 -4.71 12.46 -3.20
CA PRO A 245 -5.46 13.35 -4.09
C PRO A 245 -6.78 12.75 -4.60
N ASN A 246 -6.88 11.42 -4.64
CA ASN A 246 -8.06 10.71 -5.10
C ASN A 246 -9.31 10.97 -4.25
N VAL A 247 -9.17 11.54 -3.04
CA VAL A 247 -10.32 12.00 -2.25
C VAL A 247 -11.18 13.01 -3.03
N LEU A 248 -10.56 13.83 -3.89
CA LEU A 248 -11.24 14.84 -4.70
C LEU A 248 -12.00 14.24 -5.91
N ASN A 249 -11.70 12.98 -6.27
CA ASN A 249 -12.38 12.29 -7.35
C ASN A 249 -13.70 11.64 -6.90
N LEU A 250 -13.93 11.52 -5.59
CA LEU A 250 -15.14 10.95 -5.03
C LEU A 250 -16.35 11.84 -5.31
N ALA A 251 -17.53 11.23 -5.44
CA ALA A 251 -18.78 11.96 -5.33
C ALA A 251 -18.95 12.46 -3.88
N LEU A 252 -19.51 13.66 -3.70
CA LEU A 252 -19.69 14.27 -2.38
C LEU A 252 -20.47 13.34 -1.43
N SER A 253 -21.59 12.77 -1.90
CA SER A 253 -22.39 11.80 -1.13
C SER A 253 -21.58 10.57 -0.67
N ASN A 254 -20.61 10.12 -1.46
CA ASN A 254 -19.75 9.00 -1.10
C ASN A 254 -18.70 9.39 -0.05
N LEU A 255 -18.26 10.66 -0.04
CA LEU A 255 -17.39 11.21 0.99
C LEU A 255 -18.16 11.39 2.30
N GLU A 256 -19.36 11.98 2.25
CA GLU A 256 -20.27 12.15 3.39
C GLU A 256 -20.60 10.82 4.06
N ASN A 257 -20.97 9.79 3.28
CA ASN A 257 -21.26 8.46 3.80
C ASN A 257 -20.06 7.85 4.54
N LYS A 258 -18.83 8.12 4.10
CA LYS A 258 -17.62 7.63 4.80
C LYS A 258 -17.35 8.40 6.08
N ILE A 259 -17.54 9.71 6.07
CA ILE A 259 -17.42 10.50 7.29
C ILE A 259 -18.48 10.08 8.30
N SER A 260 -19.74 9.91 7.88
CA SER A 260 -20.82 9.40 8.72
C SER A 260 -20.48 8.02 9.31
N PHE A 261 -19.98 7.08 8.48
CA PHE A 261 -19.49 5.79 8.96
C PHE A 261 -18.41 5.93 10.05
N LEU A 262 -17.41 6.80 9.85
CA LEU A 262 -16.34 6.99 10.84
C LEU A 262 -16.86 7.60 12.15
N ARG A 263 -17.79 8.56 12.08
CA ARG A 263 -18.37 9.20 13.27
C ARG A 263 -19.32 8.26 14.03
N VAL A 264 -20.31 7.74 13.31
CA VAL A 264 -21.44 7.01 13.87
C VAL A 264 -21.06 5.57 14.16
N GLU A 265 -20.48 4.85 13.19
CA GLU A 265 -20.19 3.42 13.34
C GLU A 265 -18.83 3.15 14.02
N CYS A 266 -17.81 4.01 13.81
CA CYS A 266 -16.45 3.76 14.34
C CYS A 266 -16.07 4.52 15.62
N GLY A 267 -16.83 5.53 16.05
CA GLY A 267 -16.51 6.22 17.30
C GLY A 267 -15.83 7.58 17.20
N PHE A 268 -15.60 8.11 16.00
CA PHE A 268 -14.94 9.41 15.81
C PHE A 268 -15.95 10.54 15.82
N ASP A 269 -16.75 10.65 16.86
CA ASP A 269 -17.84 11.62 17.01
C ASP A 269 -17.38 13.09 16.95
N SER A 270 -16.22 13.41 17.51
CA SER A 270 -15.65 14.76 17.47
C SER A 270 -14.76 15.02 16.26
N ASP A 271 -14.80 16.27 15.76
CA ASP A 271 -13.98 16.74 14.64
C ASP A 271 -12.50 16.54 14.90
N ASP A 272 -12.04 16.83 16.12
CA ASP A 272 -10.63 16.66 16.49
C ASP A 272 -10.16 15.20 16.41
N ARG A 273 -10.97 14.26 16.92
CA ARG A 273 -10.65 12.82 16.83
C ARG A 273 -10.63 12.36 15.38
N LEU A 274 -11.63 12.74 14.59
CA LEU A 274 -11.72 12.42 13.16
C LEU A 274 -10.52 13.00 12.39
N MET A 275 -10.15 14.24 12.66
CA MET A 275 -9.04 14.89 11.96
C MET A 275 -7.68 14.31 12.34
N LEU A 276 -7.49 13.82 13.58
CA LEU A 276 -6.30 13.04 13.95
C LEU A 276 -6.20 11.73 13.15
N LEU A 277 -7.32 11.04 12.98
CA LEU A 277 -7.42 9.83 12.16
C LEU A 277 -7.05 10.13 10.69
N LEU A 278 -7.70 11.14 10.10
CA LEU A 278 -7.49 11.54 8.71
C LEU A 278 -6.10 12.09 8.46
N LYS A 279 -5.48 12.79 9.45
CA LYS A 279 -4.08 13.21 9.36
C LYS A 279 -3.14 12.00 9.25
N LYS A 280 -3.42 10.93 9.99
CA LYS A 280 -2.58 9.73 10.04
C LYS A 280 -2.77 8.84 8.82
N TYR A 281 -4.00 8.71 8.32
CA TYR A 281 -4.29 7.91 7.13
C TYR A 281 -5.45 8.48 6.29
N PRO A 282 -5.16 9.50 5.44
CA PRO A 282 -6.12 10.05 4.46
C PRO A 282 -6.68 9.00 3.50
N GLY A 283 -5.92 7.93 3.27
CA GLY A 283 -6.27 6.76 2.45
C GLY A 283 -7.63 6.16 2.78
N ILE A 284 -8.06 6.25 4.04
CA ILE A 284 -9.30 5.63 4.53
C ILE A 284 -10.55 6.10 3.77
N LEU A 285 -10.56 7.34 3.29
CA LEU A 285 -11.69 7.93 2.56
C LEU A 285 -11.82 7.38 1.13
N CYS A 286 -10.81 6.71 0.61
CA CYS A 286 -10.84 6.09 -0.71
C CYS A 286 -11.19 4.59 -0.66
N LEU A 287 -11.39 4.01 0.52
CA LEU A 287 -11.76 2.61 0.67
C LEU A 287 -13.24 2.38 0.38
N SER A 288 -13.59 1.20 -0.15
CA SER A 288 -14.99 0.80 -0.35
C SER A 288 -15.69 0.68 1.01
N LEU A 289 -16.86 1.31 1.16
CA LEU A 289 -17.68 1.16 2.35
C LEU A 289 -18.17 -0.27 2.53
N VAL A 290 -18.62 -0.88 1.43
CA VAL A 290 -19.30 -2.18 1.40
C VAL A 290 -18.29 -3.32 1.44
N ASP A 291 -17.26 -3.26 0.60
CA ASP A 291 -16.36 -4.40 0.42
C ASP A 291 -15.22 -4.43 1.45
N ASN A 292 -15.00 -3.31 2.15
CA ASN A 292 -13.78 -3.13 2.92
C ASN A 292 -14.01 -2.53 4.32
N LEU A 293 -14.48 -1.27 4.42
CA LEU A 293 -14.58 -0.57 5.71
C LEU A 293 -15.51 -1.27 6.70
N ARG A 294 -16.77 -1.54 6.32
CA ARG A 294 -17.75 -2.19 7.21
C ARG A 294 -17.36 -3.62 7.57
N PRO A 295 -17.01 -4.51 6.62
CA PRO A 295 -16.58 -5.86 6.97
C PRO A 295 -15.37 -5.89 7.90
N SER A 296 -14.38 -5.02 7.69
CA SER A 296 -13.19 -4.95 8.53
C SER A 296 -13.52 -4.44 9.94
N LYS A 297 -14.33 -3.37 10.05
CA LYS A 297 -14.82 -2.88 11.34
C LYS A 297 -15.59 -3.97 12.09
N GLU A 298 -16.43 -4.73 11.41
CA GLU A 298 -17.25 -5.74 12.06
C GLU A 298 -16.40 -6.86 12.63
N ILE A 299 -15.47 -7.42 11.85
CA ILE A 299 -14.53 -8.43 12.34
C ILE A 299 -13.73 -7.91 13.53
N ILE A 300 -13.16 -6.70 13.43
CA ILE A 300 -12.38 -6.10 14.54
C ILE A 300 -13.26 -5.93 15.79
N SER A 301 -14.51 -5.49 15.62
CA SER A 301 -15.44 -5.32 16.73
C SER A 301 -15.77 -6.65 17.39
N THR A 302 -16.06 -7.70 16.60
CA THR A 302 -16.29 -9.06 17.11
C THR A 302 -15.10 -9.58 17.88
N LEU A 303 -13.87 -9.39 17.37
CA LEU A 303 -12.64 -9.80 18.05
C LEU A 303 -12.34 -9.01 19.34
N MET A 304 -12.98 -7.86 19.54
CA MET A 304 -12.84 -7.01 20.73
C MET A 304 -14.00 -7.16 21.72
N GLN A 305 -15.08 -7.85 21.35
CA GLN A 305 -16.18 -8.10 22.28
C GLN A 305 -15.68 -8.98 23.43
N SER A 306 -15.78 -8.47 24.64
CA SER A 306 -15.63 -9.26 25.86
C SER A 306 -16.92 -10.04 26.14
N ASP A 307 -16.79 -11.20 26.77
CA ASP A 307 -17.93 -12.06 27.18
C ASP A 307 -18.92 -11.34 28.14
N ASP A 308 -18.55 -10.18 28.69
CA ASP A 308 -19.39 -9.38 29.59
C ASP A 308 -20.41 -8.48 28.87
N GLY A 309 -20.42 -8.46 27.53
CA GLY A 309 -21.48 -7.85 26.73
C GLY A 309 -21.59 -6.32 26.81
N LYS A 310 -20.65 -5.61 27.44
CA LYS A 310 -20.72 -4.15 27.60
C LYS A 310 -20.31 -3.41 26.32
N SER A 311 -21.30 -3.12 25.46
CA SER A 311 -21.16 -2.45 24.16
C SER A 311 -20.34 -1.14 24.15
N ILE A 312 -20.43 -0.30 25.19
CA ILE A 312 -19.71 0.97 25.27
C ILE A 312 -18.18 0.77 25.33
N ALA A 313 -17.73 -0.25 26.06
CA ALA A 313 -16.30 -0.56 26.14
C ALA A 313 -15.76 -0.92 24.75
N THR A 314 -16.51 -1.66 23.95
CA THR A 314 -16.14 -2.08 22.59
C THR A 314 -15.95 -0.90 21.63
N ARG A 315 -16.76 0.17 21.76
CA ARG A 315 -16.65 1.36 20.90
C ARG A 315 -15.37 2.14 21.16
N GLU A 316 -15.06 2.49 22.41
CA GLU A 316 -13.83 3.24 22.72
C GLU A 316 -12.57 2.39 22.44
N ASN A 317 -12.68 1.08 22.64
CA ASN A 317 -11.68 0.08 22.26
C ASN A 317 -11.37 0.11 20.76
N LEU A 318 -12.41 0.16 19.92
CA LEU A 318 -12.27 0.33 18.47
C LEU A 318 -11.61 1.68 18.13
N VAL A 319 -12.06 2.78 18.74
CA VAL A 319 -11.45 4.11 18.52
C VAL A 319 -9.97 4.10 18.85
N LYS A 320 -9.57 3.52 19.99
CA LYS A 320 -8.17 3.39 20.40
C LYS A 320 -7.36 2.58 19.38
N CYS A 321 -7.87 1.43 18.95
CA CYS A 321 -7.23 0.61 17.92
C CYS A 321 -7.03 1.38 16.60
N LEU A 322 -8.08 2.03 16.11
CA LEU A 322 -8.05 2.79 14.86
C LEU A 322 -7.20 4.05 14.95
N THR A 323 -7.09 4.67 16.14
CA THR A 323 -6.15 5.77 16.38
C THR A 323 -4.70 5.28 16.34
N LEU A 324 -4.43 4.09 16.89
CA LEU A 324 -3.10 3.47 16.86
C LEU A 324 -2.72 2.98 15.46
N HIS A 325 -3.64 2.43 14.68
CA HIS A 325 -3.33 1.89 13.35
C HIS A 325 -4.54 1.90 12.39
N PRO A 326 -4.89 3.06 11.79
CA PRO A 326 -6.07 3.18 10.94
C PRO A 326 -6.01 2.34 9.66
N GLN A 327 -4.81 2.03 9.19
CA GLN A 327 -4.57 1.17 8.03
C GLN A 327 -5.12 -0.26 8.24
N ILE A 328 -5.44 -0.68 9.47
CA ILE A 328 -6.07 -1.98 9.72
C ILE A 328 -7.39 -2.14 8.95
N LEU A 329 -8.13 -1.05 8.74
CA LEU A 329 -9.38 -1.05 7.96
C LEU A 329 -9.13 -1.20 6.47
N ALA A 330 -7.91 -1.02 5.96
CA ALA A 330 -7.55 -1.24 4.56
C ALA A 330 -7.14 -2.70 4.28
N LEU A 331 -7.03 -3.53 5.32
CA LEU A 331 -6.71 -4.94 5.16
C LEU A 331 -7.96 -5.71 4.73
N SER A 332 -7.78 -6.75 3.93
CA SER A 332 -8.91 -7.59 3.58
C SER A 332 -9.46 -8.32 4.82
N PRO A 333 -10.80 -8.44 4.95
CA PRO A 333 -11.47 -9.18 6.03
C PRO A 333 -10.87 -10.57 6.27
N LYS A 334 -10.64 -11.32 5.18
CA LYS A 334 -10.03 -12.66 5.21
C LYS A 334 -8.63 -12.68 5.85
N ASN A 335 -7.82 -11.65 5.59
CA ASN A 335 -6.47 -11.55 6.15
C ASN A 335 -6.51 -11.27 7.66
N ILE A 336 -7.43 -10.40 8.11
CA ILE A 336 -7.66 -10.12 9.53
C ILE A 336 -8.10 -11.41 10.23
N SER A 337 -9.13 -12.10 9.72
CA SER A 337 -9.63 -13.34 10.32
C SER A 337 -8.58 -14.44 10.39
N LYS A 338 -7.77 -14.63 9.32
CA LYS A 338 -6.69 -15.64 9.30
C LYS A 338 -5.67 -15.40 10.42
N LYS A 339 -5.23 -14.15 10.60
CA LYS A 339 -4.26 -13.78 11.66
C LYS A 339 -4.88 -13.88 13.05
N ALA A 340 -6.13 -13.48 13.20
CA ALA A 340 -6.86 -13.61 14.46
C ALA A 340 -7.00 -15.08 14.88
N ALA A 341 -7.35 -15.97 13.94
CA ALA A 341 -7.43 -17.41 14.21
C ALA A 341 -6.09 -17.96 14.69
N TYR A 342 -4.99 -17.62 14.00
CA TYR A 342 -3.64 -18.01 14.40
C TYR A 342 -3.27 -17.55 15.81
N PHE A 343 -3.51 -16.28 16.16
CA PHE A 343 -3.21 -15.78 17.50
C PHE A 343 -4.13 -16.37 18.58
N ASN A 344 -5.40 -16.65 18.27
CA ASN A 344 -6.31 -17.32 19.20
C ASN A 344 -5.90 -18.76 19.46
N GLU A 345 -5.48 -19.49 18.43
CA GLU A 345 -4.92 -20.84 18.55
C GLU A 345 -3.68 -20.83 19.45
N LEU A 346 -2.73 -19.93 19.16
CA LEU A 346 -1.51 -19.76 19.95
C LEU A 346 -1.82 -19.42 21.42
N GLY A 347 -2.78 -18.51 21.67
CA GLY A 347 -3.22 -18.15 23.01
C GLY A 347 -3.94 -19.28 23.76
N SER A 348 -4.70 -20.13 23.04
CA SER A 348 -5.43 -21.27 23.61
C SER A 348 -4.48 -22.36 24.12
N ILE A 349 -3.35 -22.57 23.42
CA ILE A 349 -2.31 -23.53 23.82
C ILE A 349 -1.68 -23.14 25.16
N ALA A 350 -1.53 -21.84 25.44
CA ALA A 350 -0.93 -21.31 26.68
C ALA A 350 -1.68 -21.65 27.97
N GLY A 351 -2.77 -22.41 27.91
CA GLY A 351 -3.53 -22.82 29.09
C GLY A 351 -4.26 -21.67 29.77
N GLN A 352 -4.39 -20.50 29.11
CA GLN A 352 -5.29 -19.42 29.55
C GLN A 352 -6.77 -19.78 29.31
N LYS A 353 -7.15 -21.04 29.56
CA LYS A 353 -8.54 -21.42 29.79
C LYS A 353 -8.94 -20.92 31.18
N SER A 354 -9.20 -19.62 31.26
CA SER A 354 -10.22 -19.00 32.11
C SER A 354 -10.62 -19.76 33.39
N LYS A 355 -9.73 -19.81 34.39
CA LYS A 355 -10.22 -19.83 35.78
C LYS A 355 -10.53 -18.41 36.27
N ALA A 356 -9.92 -17.38 35.67
CA ALA A 356 -10.33 -15.99 35.82
C ALA A 356 -11.13 -15.55 34.58
N LYS A 357 -12.39 -15.19 34.78
CA LYS A 357 -13.40 -14.88 33.74
C LYS A 357 -13.13 -13.61 32.91
N SER A 358 -11.91 -13.03 32.91
CA SER A 358 -11.70 -11.67 32.36
C SER A 358 -10.45 -11.39 31.52
N SER A 359 -9.55 -12.35 31.30
CA SER A 359 -8.37 -12.07 30.46
C SER A 359 -8.75 -12.04 28.98
N PRO A 360 -8.45 -10.96 28.23
CA PRO A 360 -8.74 -10.90 26.79
C PRO A 360 -7.93 -11.95 26.02
N SER A 361 -8.43 -12.40 24.87
CA SER A 361 -7.67 -13.28 23.96
C SER A 361 -6.37 -12.61 23.49
N LEU A 362 -5.40 -13.39 23.00
CA LEU A 362 -4.14 -12.84 22.48
C LEU A 362 -4.40 -11.91 21.30
N THR A 363 -5.32 -12.30 20.41
CA THR A 363 -5.79 -11.45 19.31
C THR A 363 -6.29 -10.10 19.80
N THR A 364 -7.18 -10.11 20.78
CA THR A 364 -7.76 -8.92 21.39
C THR A 364 -6.66 -8.05 22.02
N LYS A 365 -5.71 -8.67 22.74
CA LYS A 365 -4.56 -7.98 23.33
C LYS A 365 -3.68 -7.30 22.27
N ILE A 366 -3.39 -7.98 21.16
CA ILE A 366 -2.62 -7.43 20.04
C ILE A 366 -3.36 -6.26 19.41
N LEU A 367 -4.66 -6.38 19.14
CA LEU A 367 -5.47 -5.29 18.59
C LEU A 367 -5.46 -4.04 19.49
N PHE A 368 -5.40 -4.22 20.82
CA PHE A 368 -5.35 -3.10 21.76
C PHE A 368 -4.02 -2.38 21.87
N THR A 369 -2.93 -3.12 21.74
CA THR A 369 -1.60 -2.64 22.12
C THR A 369 -0.71 -2.39 20.91
N CYS A 370 -0.85 -3.19 19.86
CA CYS A 370 -0.05 -3.10 18.64
C CYS A 370 -0.84 -3.60 17.41
N PRO A 371 -1.95 -2.94 17.03
CA PRO A 371 -2.77 -3.35 15.88
C PRO A 371 -2.01 -3.36 14.55
N SER A 372 -0.85 -2.68 14.46
CA SER A 372 0.06 -2.73 13.31
C SER A 372 0.58 -4.14 13.00
N VAL A 373 0.60 -5.07 13.96
CA VAL A 373 0.92 -6.48 13.71
C VAL A 373 0.03 -7.09 12.62
N PHE A 374 -1.23 -6.67 12.52
CA PHE A 374 -2.14 -7.16 11.48
C PHE A 374 -1.73 -6.74 10.06
N SER A 375 -0.91 -5.70 9.91
CA SER A 375 -0.41 -5.26 8.60
C SER A 375 0.87 -5.98 8.15
N LEU A 376 1.51 -6.77 9.00
CA LEU A 376 2.62 -7.63 8.61
C LEU A 376 2.14 -8.76 7.69
N SER A 377 3.02 -9.32 6.86
CA SER A 377 2.67 -10.53 6.13
C SER A 377 2.48 -11.69 7.11
N PHE A 378 1.66 -12.68 6.73
CA PHE A 378 1.43 -13.84 7.60
C PHE A 378 2.73 -14.65 7.82
N SER A 379 3.55 -14.82 6.78
CA SER A 379 4.85 -15.49 6.88
C SER A 379 5.80 -14.79 7.84
N ASN A 380 5.89 -13.46 7.79
CA ASN A 380 6.75 -12.68 8.68
C ASN A 380 6.34 -12.83 10.16
N ILE A 381 5.04 -12.93 10.44
CA ILE A 381 4.55 -13.22 11.80
C ILE A 381 4.99 -14.62 12.23
N GLN A 382 4.81 -15.63 11.36
CA GLN A 382 5.17 -17.02 11.67
C GLN A 382 6.68 -17.16 11.92
N GLU A 383 7.53 -16.64 11.02
CA GLU A 383 8.99 -16.67 11.15
C GLU A 383 9.46 -16.04 12.47
N LYS A 384 8.86 -14.92 12.88
CA LYS A 384 9.16 -14.28 14.18
C LYS A 384 8.72 -15.13 15.35
N VAL A 385 7.52 -15.72 15.31
CA VAL A 385 7.03 -16.59 16.37
C VAL A 385 7.90 -17.84 16.47
N ASP A 386 8.28 -18.44 15.35
CA ASP A 386 9.17 -19.62 15.32
C ASP A 386 10.55 -19.29 15.89
N PHE A 387 11.13 -18.16 15.50
CA PHE A 387 12.40 -17.69 16.05
C PHE A 387 12.30 -17.45 17.57
N LEU A 388 11.28 -16.71 18.02
CA LEU A 388 11.07 -16.44 19.45
C LEU A 388 10.76 -17.71 20.24
N THR A 389 10.09 -18.68 19.62
CA THR A 389 9.87 -20.01 20.22
C THR A 389 11.20 -20.67 20.49
N LYS A 390 12.14 -20.66 19.53
CA LYS A 390 13.52 -21.18 19.70
C LYS A 390 14.31 -20.45 20.79
N VAL A 391 14.23 -19.12 20.81
CA VAL A 391 14.96 -18.28 21.80
C VAL A 391 14.42 -18.46 23.21
N TRP A 392 13.11 -18.69 23.37
CA TRP A 392 12.48 -18.87 24.68
C TRP A 392 12.25 -20.33 25.05
N LYS A 393 12.87 -21.28 24.34
CA LYS A 393 12.88 -22.68 24.77
C LYS A 393 13.50 -22.75 26.15
N SER A 394 12.73 -23.26 27.10
CA SER A 394 13.27 -23.73 28.38
C SER A 394 13.86 -25.12 28.16
N LYS A 395 14.62 -25.66 29.14
CA LYS A 395 15.06 -27.08 29.18
C LYS A 395 13.90 -28.09 29.28
N ILE A 396 12.67 -27.71 28.93
CA ILE A 396 11.43 -28.46 29.13
C ILE A 396 10.89 -28.90 27.76
N GLN A 397 10.24 -30.07 27.72
CA GLN A 397 9.71 -30.75 26.53
C GLN A 397 8.82 -29.88 25.61
N SER A 398 8.73 -30.28 24.33
CA SER A 398 8.22 -29.51 23.19
C SER A 398 6.82 -28.89 23.33
N GLU A 399 5.89 -29.54 24.03
CA GLU A 399 4.52 -29.02 24.17
C GLU A 399 4.44 -27.77 25.07
N GLU A 400 5.48 -27.53 25.88
CA GLU A 400 5.58 -26.34 26.73
C GLU A 400 6.16 -25.12 25.99
N GLU A 401 6.88 -25.33 24.89
CA GLU A 401 7.53 -24.24 24.12
C GLU A 401 6.50 -23.25 23.57
N THR A 402 5.45 -23.76 22.94
CA THR A 402 4.36 -22.95 22.36
C THR A 402 3.61 -22.18 23.45
N LYS A 403 3.49 -22.74 24.65
CA LYS A 403 2.87 -22.04 25.80
C LYS A 403 3.71 -20.87 26.27
N ILE A 404 5.03 -21.05 26.32
CA ILE A 404 5.97 -20.02 26.75
C ILE A 404 5.90 -18.84 25.78
N VAL A 405 6.05 -19.07 24.47
CA VAL A 405 6.00 -17.98 23.48
C VAL A 405 4.65 -17.24 23.53
N ALA A 406 3.53 -17.96 23.65
CA ALA A 406 2.21 -17.35 23.76
C ALA A 406 2.11 -16.46 25.02
N LYS A 407 2.55 -16.95 26.19
CA LYS A 407 2.59 -16.17 27.44
C LYS A 407 3.46 -14.91 27.26
N ARG A 408 4.59 -15.01 26.57
CA ARG A 408 5.48 -13.87 26.32
C ARG A 408 4.88 -12.85 25.36
N LEU A 409 4.12 -13.29 24.37
CA LEU A 409 3.35 -12.41 23.49
C LEU A 409 2.20 -11.72 24.23
N TYR A 410 1.59 -12.36 25.23
CA TYR A 410 0.63 -11.68 26.12
C TYR A 410 1.28 -10.56 26.93
N GLU A 411 2.50 -10.79 27.42
CA GLU A 411 3.27 -9.82 28.20
C GLU A 411 3.71 -8.62 27.33
N TYR A 412 4.17 -8.87 26.10
CA TYR A 412 4.75 -7.83 25.25
C TYR A 412 4.57 -8.11 23.74
N PRO A 413 3.35 -7.92 23.20
CA PRO A 413 3.06 -8.26 21.80
C PRO A 413 3.75 -7.32 20.80
N THR A 414 4.15 -6.13 21.23
CA THR A 414 4.87 -5.13 20.41
C THR A 414 6.17 -5.68 19.83
N ILE A 415 6.78 -6.73 20.41
CA ILE A 415 7.97 -7.38 19.85
C ILE A 415 7.75 -7.83 18.39
N LEU A 416 6.51 -8.22 18.04
CA LEU A 416 6.19 -8.66 16.68
C LEU A 416 6.29 -7.54 15.64
N THR A 417 6.24 -6.27 16.07
CA THR A 417 6.39 -5.10 15.17
C THR A 417 7.83 -4.79 14.79
N LEU A 418 8.81 -5.39 15.48
CA LEU A 418 10.23 -5.18 15.22
C LEU A 418 10.69 -6.00 14.01
N SER A 419 11.80 -5.59 13.38
CA SER A 419 12.42 -6.40 12.32
C SER A 419 13.05 -7.67 12.92
N LEU A 420 12.84 -8.82 12.29
CA LEU A 420 13.50 -10.05 12.72
C LEU A 420 15.02 -9.91 12.56
N ASP A 421 15.46 -9.59 11.33
CA ASP A 421 16.88 -9.52 10.99
C ASP A 421 17.54 -8.21 11.43
N GLY A 422 16.77 -7.11 11.50
CA GLY A 422 17.31 -5.80 11.86
C GLY A 422 17.28 -5.48 13.35
N ASN A 423 16.51 -6.22 14.16
CA ASN A 423 16.33 -5.92 15.58
C ASN A 423 16.34 -7.18 16.45
N ILE A 424 15.37 -8.09 16.28
CA ILE A 424 15.15 -9.20 17.21
C ILE A 424 16.38 -10.12 17.25
N SER A 425 16.80 -10.64 16.10
CA SER A 425 17.92 -11.58 15.99
C SER A 425 19.26 -10.96 16.43
N PRO A 426 19.67 -9.76 15.96
CA PRO A 426 20.88 -9.10 16.44
C PRO A 426 20.90 -8.85 17.95
N THR A 427 19.76 -8.43 18.54
CA THR A 427 19.68 -8.19 19.99
C THR A 427 19.80 -9.50 20.78
N VAL A 428 19.20 -10.59 20.30
CA VAL A 428 19.34 -11.91 20.94
C VAL A 428 20.79 -12.40 20.85
N ALA A 429 21.41 -12.31 19.67
CA ALA A 429 22.82 -12.66 19.48
C ALA A 429 23.76 -11.84 20.36
N PHE A 430 23.42 -10.57 20.61
CA PHE A 430 24.15 -9.74 21.56
C PHE A 430 24.09 -10.30 22.98
N PHE A 431 22.90 -10.66 23.48
CA PHE A 431 22.76 -11.21 24.83
C PHE A 431 23.45 -12.56 25.00
N ASP A 432 23.43 -13.39 23.96
CA ASP A 432 24.14 -14.67 23.93
C ASP A 432 25.66 -14.46 24.10
N ARG A 433 26.23 -13.50 23.35
CA ARG A 433 27.67 -13.26 23.35
C ARG A 433 28.21 -12.45 24.50
N ALA A 434 27.41 -11.54 25.03
CA ALA A 434 27.70 -10.92 26.31
C ALA A 434 27.56 -11.95 27.46
N GLY A 435 27.13 -13.18 27.16
CA GLY A 435 27.00 -14.29 28.10
C GLY A 435 25.90 -14.04 29.13
N TYR A 436 24.82 -13.37 28.73
CA TYR A 436 23.60 -13.24 29.54
C TYR A 436 22.66 -14.42 29.34
N ILE A 437 22.66 -15.01 28.15
CA ILE A 437 21.95 -16.25 27.81
C ILE A 437 22.93 -17.21 27.14
N SER A 438 22.52 -18.48 26.99
CA SER A 438 23.20 -19.44 26.11
C SER A 438 22.14 -20.06 25.19
N LEU A 439 22.32 -19.90 23.88
CA LEU A 439 21.46 -20.53 22.88
C LEU A 439 21.87 -21.98 22.58
N GLU A 440 23.14 -22.31 22.82
CA GLU A 440 23.69 -23.66 22.64
C GLU A 440 23.54 -24.42 23.96
N VAL A 441 22.52 -25.28 24.03
CA VAL A 441 22.27 -26.16 25.16
C VAL A 441 23.24 -27.34 25.08
N ASP A 442 24.51 -27.12 25.42
CA ASP A 442 25.37 -28.24 25.78
C ASP A 442 25.05 -28.64 27.22
N ASP A 443 24.51 -29.84 27.37
CA ASP A 443 23.88 -30.40 28.57
C ASP A 443 24.85 -30.63 29.76
N LYS A 444 26.07 -30.09 29.69
CA LYS A 444 27.19 -30.45 30.57
C LYS A 444 27.80 -29.32 31.38
N SER A 445 27.48 -28.05 31.14
CA SER A 445 28.01 -26.95 31.98
C SER A 445 27.02 -26.56 33.09
N THR A 446 27.36 -26.92 34.33
CA THR A 446 26.61 -26.63 35.57
C THR A 446 26.82 -25.21 36.12
N ASP A 447 27.44 -24.30 35.37
CA ASP A 447 27.75 -22.96 35.88
C ASP A 447 26.50 -22.06 35.86
N SER A 448 26.23 -21.50 37.03
CA SER A 448 24.92 -21.04 37.51
C SER A 448 24.55 -19.60 37.15
N GLU A 449 25.28 -18.94 36.24
CA GLU A 449 25.13 -17.49 36.00
C GLU A 449 24.31 -17.11 34.75
N HIS A 450 23.99 -18.05 33.86
CA HIS A 450 23.17 -17.74 32.68
C HIS A 450 21.69 -17.58 33.05
N LEU A 451 21.04 -16.55 32.49
CA LEU A 451 19.61 -16.40 32.64
C LEU A 451 18.90 -17.53 31.89
N SER A 452 18.03 -18.24 32.60
CA SER A 452 17.09 -19.17 32.01
C SER A 452 16.01 -18.48 31.15
N TYR A 453 15.96 -17.14 31.16
CA TYR A 453 14.92 -16.37 30.51
C TYR A 453 15.38 -14.98 30.08
N LEU A 454 15.15 -14.65 28.80
CA LEU A 454 15.29 -13.30 28.26
C LEU A 454 13.93 -12.61 28.08
N PRO A 455 13.58 -11.62 28.91
CA PRO A 455 12.34 -10.87 28.78
C PRO A 455 12.14 -10.25 27.38
N PRO A 456 10.93 -10.32 26.78
CA PRO A 456 10.63 -9.73 25.49
C PRO A 456 10.99 -8.24 25.39
N ARG A 457 10.79 -7.49 26.48
CA ARG A 457 11.14 -6.06 26.56
C ARG A 457 12.64 -5.79 26.39
N TYR A 458 13.50 -6.73 26.79
CA TYR A 458 14.95 -6.60 26.61
C TYR A 458 15.34 -6.90 25.17
N VAL A 459 14.70 -7.89 24.53
CA VAL A 459 14.84 -8.13 23.08
C VAL A 459 14.41 -6.90 22.27
N ALA A 460 13.38 -6.20 22.72
CA ALA A 460 12.88 -4.98 22.09
C ALA A 460 13.74 -3.73 22.35
N THR A 461 14.80 -3.85 23.14
CA THR A 461 15.67 -2.72 23.45
C THR A 461 16.54 -2.36 22.25
N SER A 462 16.79 -1.06 22.03
CA SER A 462 17.66 -0.61 20.95
C SER A 462 19.09 -1.10 21.14
N LEU A 463 19.54 -1.95 20.22
CA LEU A 463 20.90 -2.48 20.20
C LEU A 463 21.94 -1.35 20.10
N TYR A 464 21.79 -0.47 19.10
CA TYR A 464 22.77 0.58 18.80
C TYR A 464 22.72 1.77 19.74
N ASN A 465 21.53 2.18 20.19
CA ASN A 465 21.40 3.40 21.00
C ASN A 465 21.47 3.13 22.51
N ARG A 466 21.40 1.86 22.93
CA ARG A 466 21.35 1.51 24.34
C ARG A 466 22.27 0.35 24.72
N LEU A 467 22.11 -0.82 24.13
CA LEU A 467 22.86 -2.00 24.60
C LEU A 467 24.36 -1.89 24.30
N LEU A 468 24.73 -1.61 23.06
CA LEU A 468 26.15 -1.55 22.65
C LEU A 468 26.92 -0.43 23.33
N PRO A 469 26.46 0.85 23.38
CA PRO A 469 27.22 1.90 24.05
C PRO A 469 27.46 1.59 25.53
N ARG A 470 26.44 1.08 26.24
CA ARG A 470 26.59 0.71 27.65
C ARG A 470 27.54 -0.46 27.85
N TRP A 471 27.42 -1.49 27.02
CA TRP A 471 28.27 -2.66 27.09
C TRP A 471 29.74 -2.30 26.80
N HIS A 472 30.00 -1.55 25.73
CA HIS A 472 31.36 -1.15 25.37
C HIS A 472 31.97 -0.20 26.39
N PHE A 473 31.19 0.75 26.92
CA PHE A 473 31.67 1.62 27.98
C PHE A 473 32.02 0.82 29.22
N TYR A 474 31.15 -0.11 29.64
CA TYR A 474 31.44 -1.05 30.72
C TYR A 474 32.73 -1.85 30.46
N THR A 475 32.87 -2.49 29.31
CA THR A 475 34.08 -3.29 29.01
C THR A 475 35.35 -2.45 28.98
N LYS A 476 35.26 -1.18 28.56
CA LYS A 476 36.40 -0.26 28.57
C LYS A 476 36.84 0.06 29.99
N GLN A 477 35.89 0.35 30.89
CA GLN A 477 36.17 0.67 32.29
C GLN A 477 36.65 -0.56 33.09
N GLU A 478 36.10 -1.74 32.81
CA GLU A 478 36.41 -2.96 33.56
C GLU A 478 37.58 -3.77 33.01
N SER A 479 38.09 -3.44 31.81
CA SER A 479 39.31 -4.11 31.27
C SER A 479 40.54 -3.97 32.18
N GLU A 480 40.45 -3.12 33.20
CA GLU A 480 41.47 -2.88 34.21
C GLU A 480 41.26 -3.69 35.52
N ILE A 481 40.15 -4.46 35.66
CA ILE A 481 39.77 -5.13 36.91
C ILE A 481 39.55 -6.64 36.69
N GLU A 482 40.43 -7.47 37.25
CA GLU A 482 40.51 -8.93 37.03
C GLU A 482 39.29 -9.78 37.49
N ASN A 483 38.21 -9.19 38.01
CA ASN A 483 37.02 -9.91 38.49
C ASN A 483 35.70 -9.13 38.33
N SER A 484 35.58 -8.32 37.27
CA SER A 484 34.40 -7.46 37.10
C SER A 484 33.11 -8.26 36.90
N LYS A 485 32.09 -7.99 37.74
CA LYS A 485 30.75 -8.57 37.58
C LYS A 485 29.99 -7.86 36.45
N LYS A 486 29.38 -8.62 35.54
CA LYS A 486 28.59 -8.09 34.42
C LYS A 486 27.47 -7.16 34.91
N PRO A 487 27.10 -6.10 34.15
CA PRO A 487 25.99 -5.24 34.51
C PRO A 487 24.68 -6.04 34.59
N PRO A 488 23.87 -5.88 35.65
CA PRO A 488 22.54 -6.47 35.69
C PRO A 488 21.68 -6.06 34.49
N LEU A 489 20.95 -7.01 33.89
CA LEU A 489 20.17 -6.74 32.67
C LEU A 489 19.17 -5.59 32.78
N HIS A 490 18.57 -5.40 33.95
CA HIS A 490 17.62 -4.30 34.15
C HIS A 490 18.30 -2.92 34.07
N LEU A 491 19.60 -2.83 34.41
CA LEU A 491 20.42 -1.63 34.21
C LEU A 491 20.89 -1.53 32.76
N LEU A 492 21.35 -2.64 32.17
CA LEU A 492 21.85 -2.63 30.79
C LEU A 492 20.74 -2.26 29.78
N ALA A 493 19.58 -2.91 29.87
CA ALA A 493 18.49 -2.77 28.90
C ALA A 493 17.37 -1.82 29.37
N GLY A 494 17.01 -1.88 30.65
CA GLY A 494 15.78 -1.27 31.17
C GLY A 494 15.92 0.19 31.63
N SER A 495 17.02 0.53 32.31
CA SER A 495 17.15 1.83 33.00
C SER A 495 17.46 2.99 32.06
N SER A 496 17.30 4.22 32.55
CA SER A 496 17.84 5.40 31.88
C SER A 496 19.37 5.43 31.94
N ASP A 497 20.00 6.32 31.15
CA ASP A 497 21.46 6.44 31.10
C ASP A 497 22.01 6.98 32.43
N GLU A 498 21.27 7.89 33.09
CA GLU A 498 21.58 8.44 34.42
C GLU A 498 21.58 7.34 35.49
N ILE A 499 20.53 6.51 35.51
CA ILE A 499 20.41 5.41 36.47
C ILE A 499 21.50 4.35 36.22
N PHE A 500 21.81 4.07 34.95
CA PHE A 500 22.89 3.14 34.59
C PHE A 500 24.23 3.66 35.13
N CYS A 501 24.61 4.89 34.80
CA CYS A 501 25.88 5.48 35.23
C CYS A 501 25.97 5.57 36.75
N ALA A 502 24.92 6.05 37.42
CA ALA A 502 24.90 6.17 38.88
C ALA A 502 25.04 4.81 39.59
N LYS A 503 24.42 3.75 39.07
CA LYS A 503 24.51 2.40 39.66
C LYS A 503 25.82 1.69 39.37
N MET A 504 26.45 2.01 38.23
CA MET A 504 27.75 1.48 37.86
C MET A 504 28.92 2.37 38.33
N ASN A 505 28.64 3.45 39.05
CA ASN A 505 29.62 4.43 39.51
C ASN A 505 30.44 5.08 38.37
N TYR A 506 29.77 5.41 37.26
CA TYR A 506 30.35 6.08 36.10
C TYR A 506 29.93 7.55 36.01
N SER A 507 30.80 8.40 35.45
CA SER A 507 30.46 9.77 35.07
C SER A 507 29.44 9.76 33.93
N LEU A 508 28.29 10.42 34.15
CA LEU A 508 27.27 10.56 33.11
C LEU A 508 27.80 11.34 31.89
N ASN A 509 28.59 12.40 32.12
CA ASN A 509 29.13 13.23 31.06
C ASN A 509 30.11 12.44 30.18
N ASP A 510 30.94 11.60 30.79
CA ASP A 510 31.93 10.79 30.08
C ASP A 510 31.23 9.72 29.23
N TYR A 511 30.20 9.07 29.80
CA TYR A 511 29.39 8.10 29.06
C TYR A 511 28.62 8.76 27.91
N MET A 512 28.04 9.95 28.09
CA MET A 512 27.32 10.66 27.03
C MET A 512 28.28 11.07 25.90
N SER A 513 29.47 11.57 26.24
CA SER A 513 30.51 11.90 25.26
C SER A 513 30.95 10.65 24.47
N PHE A 514 31.22 9.54 25.17
CA PHE A 514 31.52 8.25 24.53
C PHE A 514 30.39 7.78 23.61
N LYS A 515 29.14 7.89 24.05
CA LYS A 515 27.97 7.45 23.30
C LYS A 515 27.81 8.23 21.99
N GLU A 516 28.03 9.53 22.01
CA GLU A 516 28.00 10.39 20.82
C GLU A 516 29.09 10.00 19.81
N GLU A 517 30.30 9.71 20.28
CA GLU A 517 31.43 9.29 19.44
C GLU A 517 31.30 7.86 18.90
N ALA A 518 30.81 6.93 19.73
CA ALA A 518 30.79 5.50 19.41
C ALA A 518 29.60 5.10 18.52
N ILE A 519 28.41 5.74 18.65
CA ILE A 519 27.20 5.32 17.91
C ILE A 519 27.41 5.31 16.38
N PRO A 520 27.99 6.37 15.74
CA PRO A 520 28.24 6.34 14.30
C PRO A 520 29.14 5.18 13.89
N ARG A 521 30.17 4.86 14.68
CA ARG A 521 31.11 3.75 14.41
C ARG A 521 30.42 2.39 14.58
N LEU A 522 29.63 2.23 15.62
CA LEU A 522 28.92 0.98 15.93
C LEU A 522 27.80 0.67 14.94
N LYS A 523 27.12 1.68 14.41
CA LYS A 523 25.97 1.50 13.51
C LYS A 523 26.36 1.15 12.07
N PHE A 524 27.57 1.51 11.63
CA PHE A 524 27.98 1.41 10.22
C PHE A 524 29.31 0.65 10.01
N SER A 525 29.85 0.00 11.04
CA SER A 525 31.08 -0.78 10.87
C SER A 525 30.81 -2.19 10.34
N SER A 526 31.54 -2.59 9.30
CA SER A 526 31.69 -3.99 8.90
C SER A 526 32.23 -4.87 10.02
N GLN A 527 32.91 -4.26 10.99
CA GLN A 527 33.36 -4.90 12.22
C GLN A 527 32.19 -5.35 13.10
N PHE A 528 31.04 -4.65 13.11
CA PHE A 528 29.87 -5.12 13.83
C PHE A 528 29.25 -6.35 13.15
N ASP A 529 29.15 -6.37 11.82
CA ASP A 529 28.73 -7.59 11.10
C ASP A 529 29.71 -8.74 11.34
N THR A 530 31.00 -8.44 11.44
CA THR A 530 32.05 -9.41 11.76
C THR A 530 31.92 -9.87 13.21
N TRP A 531 31.63 -8.97 14.15
CA TRP A 531 31.32 -9.31 15.53
C TRP A 531 30.10 -10.22 15.53
N ILE A 532 28.96 -9.81 14.93
CA ILE A 532 27.73 -10.59 14.67
C ILE A 532 28.00 -11.97 14.06
N LYS A 533 29.08 -12.17 13.30
CA LYS A 533 29.41 -13.48 12.71
C LYS A 533 30.43 -14.29 13.52
N THR A 534 31.37 -13.64 14.22
CA THR A 534 32.59 -14.29 14.73
C THR A 534 32.78 -14.17 16.24
N GLY A 535 32.04 -13.29 16.91
CA GLY A 535 32.22 -12.99 18.33
C GLY A 535 33.51 -12.23 18.69
N ARG A 536 34.38 -11.92 17.71
CA ARG A 536 35.64 -11.19 17.96
C ARG A 536 35.36 -9.73 18.32
N PRO A 537 35.96 -9.18 19.40
CA PRO A 537 35.74 -7.81 19.87
C PRO A 537 35.82 -6.78 18.74
N ILE A 538 34.95 -5.76 18.80
CA ILE A 538 35.00 -4.62 17.88
C ILE A 538 36.19 -3.76 18.29
N ASP A 539 37.13 -3.58 17.37
CA ASP A 539 38.25 -2.67 17.58
C ASP A 539 37.79 -1.23 17.31
N ILE A 540 37.63 -0.44 18.38
CA ILE A 540 37.15 0.95 18.32
C ILE A 540 38.34 1.94 18.09
N GLY A 541 39.54 1.42 17.82
CA GLY A 541 40.79 2.17 17.59
C GLY A 541 40.67 3.39 16.67
#